data_AF-A0A7S2Y8F7-F1
#
_entry.id   AF-A0A7S2Y8F7-F1
#
_cell.length_a   1.000
_cell.length_b   1.000
_cell.length_c   1.000
_cell.angle_alpha   90.00
_cell.angle_beta   90.00
_cell.angle_gamma   90.00
#
_symmetry.space_group_name_H-M   'P 1'
#
loop_
_entity.id
_entity.type
_entity.pdbx_description
1 polymer ?
#
loop_
_entity_poly.entity_id
_entity_poly.type
_entity_poly.pdbx_seq_one_letter_code
_entity_poly.pdbx_strand_id
1 'polypeptide(L)'
;MTPAQEQALLPVARQNLKASLERIPPARREAYDEAMEKAPHLVQVESPPDRFLRALKFDPDATAESLVRYWHKRKELFGPKRAFRSMTITGRGALTKEHVYSALCGAFCIMPPDKHQRPILFIDRAKFLTDAEDPSHRVQVMFYFLHLLFLESDLAIQHGFVICISMDSEHSSKAFDFPKNQSSLIEHLKAEAIPMQIKAIHLILLKKSTFYEQSIPKWFKLFEDTWRRLAMRVIAHVVHSRLEILLGLNAYGISDVNIPKELNNQVDLDAVGKWHAERLEIELERYRFFPLATASLDDDDDSYDDDDDYDDEDEDDDEQEDSKMAAKTNGTEAEKDEDAKEPSNSSSKKQKLDPDA
;
A
#
# COMPACT_ATOMS: atom_id res chain seq x y z
N MET A 1 21.22 -19.49 -0.01
CA MET A 1 21.48 -20.07 -1.33
C MET A 1 22.58 -19.25 -1.96
N THR A 2 23.61 -19.88 -2.52
CA THR A 2 24.73 -19.15 -3.13
C THR A 2 24.40 -18.79 -4.59
N PRO A 3 25.02 -17.77 -5.19
CA PRO A 3 24.79 -17.42 -6.60
C PRO A 3 25.01 -18.61 -7.57
N ALA A 4 25.96 -19.50 -7.27
CA ALA A 4 26.21 -20.70 -8.06
C ALA A 4 25.04 -21.71 -7.99
N GLN A 5 24.43 -21.87 -6.81
CA GLN A 5 23.23 -22.70 -6.66
C GLN A 5 22.04 -22.10 -7.41
N GLU A 6 21.86 -20.79 -7.34
CA GLU A 6 20.80 -20.08 -8.08
C GLU A 6 20.94 -20.31 -9.59
N GLN A 7 22.15 -20.12 -10.13
CA GLN A 7 22.41 -20.30 -11.55
C GLN A 7 22.17 -21.73 -12.03
N ALA A 8 22.46 -22.74 -11.19
CA ALA A 8 22.21 -24.13 -11.51
C ALA A 8 20.71 -24.50 -11.46
N LEU A 9 19.94 -23.89 -10.55
CA LEU A 9 18.51 -24.16 -10.40
C LEU A 9 17.64 -23.45 -11.42
N LEU A 10 18.07 -22.28 -11.89
CA LEU A 10 17.23 -21.40 -12.73
C LEU A 10 16.69 -22.06 -14.01
N PRO A 11 17.47 -22.82 -14.81
CA PRO A 11 16.95 -23.46 -16.02
C PRO A 11 15.83 -24.47 -15.73
N VAL A 12 16.01 -25.31 -14.71
CA VAL A 12 15.02 -26.32 -14.28
C VAL A 12 13.76 -25.63 -13.75
N ALA A 13 13.94 -24.59 -12.92
CA ALA A 13 12.83 -23.84 -12.35
C ALA A 13 12.00 -23.11 -13.42
N ARG A 14 12.63 -22.54 -14.45
CA ARG A 14 11.94 -21.93 -15.60
C ARG A 14 11.12 -22.94 -16.39
N GLN A 15 11.68 -24.13 -16.65
CA GLN A 15 10.96 -25.18 -17.36
C GLN A 15 9.71 -25.61 -16.57
N ASN A 16 9.87 -25.82 -15.27
CA ASN A 16 8.75 -26.20 -14.40
C ASN A 16 7.71 -25.09 -14.26
N LEU A 17 8.13 -23.82 -14.23
CA LEU A 17 7.23 -22.66 -14.13
C LEU A 17 6.22 -22.62 -15.27
N LYS A 18 6.63 -22.95 -16.50
CA LYS A 18 5.72 -23.01 -17.64
C LYS A 18 4.60 -24.04 -17.39
N ALA A 19 4.97 -25.25 -16.96
CA ALA A 19 4.01 -26.30 -16.63
C ALA A 19 3.11 -25.90 -15.44
N SER A 20 3.64 -25.17 -14.46
CA SER A 20 2.87 -24.64 -13.33
C SER A 20 1.83 -23.60 -13.77
N LEU A 21 2.18 -22.66 -14.65
CA LEU A 21 1.24 -21.70 -15.23
C LEU A 21 0.13 -22.41 -16.02
N GLU A 22 0.47 -23.45 -16.80
CA GLU A 22 -0.49 -24.25 -17.57
C GLU A 22 -1.50 -24.97 -16.67
N ARG A 23 -1.12 -25.37 -15.45
CA ARG A 23 -2.01 -26.01 -14.46
C ARG A 23 -2.99 -25.05 -13.78
N ILE A 24 -2.71 -23.75 -13.77
CA ILE A 24 -3.64 -22.76 -13.19
C ILE A 24 -4.88 -22.67 -14.11
N PRO A 25 -6.11 -22.80 -13.59
CA PRO A 25 -7.32 -22.69 -14.39
C PRO A 25 -7.38 -21.37 -15.19
N PRO A 26 -7.81 -21.39 -16.47
CA PRO A 26 -7.83 -20.19 -17.32
C PRO A 26 -8.51 -18.97 -16.68
N ALA A 27 -9.66 -19.18 -16.02
CA ALA A 27 -10.39 -18.12 -15.33
C ALA A 27 -9.59 -17.43 -14.21
N ARG A 28 -8.62 -18.11 -13.59
CA ARG A 28 -7.76 -17.51 -12.55
C ARG A 28 -6.57 -16.77 -13.15
N ARG A 29 -6.09 -17.16 -14.33
CA ARG A 29 -4.92 -16.56 -15.00
C ARG A 29 -5.27 -15.59 -16.14
N GLU A 30 -6.54 -15.27 -16.33
CA GLU A 30 -7.03 -14.41 -17.42
C GLU A 30 -6.24 -13.09 -17.56
N ALA A 31 -6.02 -12.36 -16.46
CA ALA A 31 -5.27 -11.10 -16.51
C ALA A 31 -3.79 -11.27 -16.90
N TYR A 32 -3.19 -12.40 -16.56
CA TYR A 32 -1.83 -12.74 -16.98
C TYR A 32 -1.79 -13.12 -18.47
N ASP A 33 -2.74 -13.94 -18.92
CA ASP A 33 -2.85 -14.34 -20.33
C ASP A 33 -3.11 -13.11 -21.22
N GLU A 34 -3.97 -12.17 -20.79
CA GLU A 34 -4.20 -10.89 -21.47
C GLU A 34 -2.95 -10.00 -21.49
N ALA A 35 -2.16 -9.98 -20.41
CA ALA A 35 -0.89 -9.25 -20.40
C ALA A 35 0.13 -9.84 -21.37
N MET A 36 0.21 -11.17 -21.45
CA MET A 36 1.06 -11.89 -22.39
C MET A 36 0.64 -11.66 -23.85
N GLU A 37 -0.65 -11.49 -24.12
CA GLU A 37 -1.18 -11.17 -25.44
C GLU A 37 -0.94 -9.71 -25.83
N LYS A 38 -1.37 -8.76 -24.98
CA LYS A 38 -1.36 -7.32 -25.28
C LYS A 38 0.01 -6.67 -25.11
N ALA A 39 0.78 -7.09 -24.11
CA ALA A 39 2.02 -6.44 -23.71
C ALA A 39 3.06 -7.44 -23.16
N PRO A 40 3.47 -8.46 -23.95
CA PRO A 40 4.41 -9.49 -23.48
C PRO A 40 5.75 -8.92 -23.01
N HIS A 41 6.16 -7.79 -23.60
CA HIS A 41 7.36 -7.07 -23.17
C HIS A 41 7.25 -6.50 -21.75
N LEU A 42 6.07 -5.99 -21.35
CA LEU A 42 5.85 -5.54 -19.98
C LEU A 42 5.88 -6.72 -19.01
N VAL A 43 5.35 -7.88 -19.39
CA VAL A 43 5.47 -9.11 -18.57
C VAL A 43 6.94 -9.43 -18.32
N GLN A 44 7.80 -9.31 -19.33
CA GLN A 44 9.24 -9.54 -19.19
C GLN A 44 9.95 -8.48 -18.34
N VAL A 45 9.62 -7.20 -18.51
CA VAL A 45 10.30 -6.07 -17.86
C VAL A 45 9.82 -5.86 -16.43
N GLU A 46 8.52 -5.91 -16.21
CA GLU A 46 7.89 -5.51 -14.95
C GLU A 46 7.60 -6.70 -14.03
N SER A 47 7.44 -7.90 -14.59
CA SER A 47 7.27 -9.14 -13.82
C SER A 47 8.25 -10.23 -14.26
N PRO A 48 9.58 -9.97 -14.27
CA PRO A 48 10.56 -10.92 -14.77
C PRO A 48 10.47 -12.24 -13.99
N PRO A 49 10.17 -13.38 -14.65
CA PRO A 49 9.95 -14.65 -13.98
C PRO A 49 11.09 -15.07 -13.04
N ASP A 50 12.34 -14.75 -13.40
CA ASP A 50 13.52 -15.09 -12.60
C ASP A 50 13.58 -14.37 -11.25
N ARG A 51 13.06 -13.14 -11.16
CA ARG A 51 13.02 -12.42 -9.87
C ARG A 51 11.94 -13.03 -8.98
N PHE A 52 10.78 -13.39 -9.55
CA PHE A 52 9.72 -14.09 -8.82
C PHE A 52 10.22 -15.45 -8.32
N LEU A 53 10.90 -16.22 -9.18
CA LEU A 53 11.52 -17.50 -8.79
C LEU A 53 12.50 -17.31 -7.63
N ARG A 54 13.44 -16.34 -7.72
CA ARG A 54 14.39 -16.08 -6.63
C ARG A 54 13.69 -15.70 -5.34
N ALA A 55 12.71 -14.80 -5.41
CA ALA A 55 11.93 -14.34 -4.27
C ALA A 55 11.15 -15.47 -3.58
N LEU A 56 10.67 -16.44 -4.35
CA LEU A 56 9.92 -17.59 -3.88
C LEU A 56 10.77 -18.85 -3.79
N LYS A 57 12.09 -18.69 -3.62
CA LYS A 57 13.06 -19.78 -3.39
C LYS A 57 13.00 -20.91 -4.42
N PHE A 58 12.80 -20.52 -5.69
CA PHE A 58 12.72 -21.40 -6.85
C PHE A 58 11.54 -22.40 -6.81
N ASP A 59 10.47 -22.08 -6.08
CA ASP A 59 9.20 -22.81 -6.14
C ASP A 59 8.40 -22.39 -7.39
N PRO A 60 8.27 -23.26 -8.41
CA PRO A 60 7.58 -22.90 -9.65
C PRO A 60 6.08 -22.69 -9.47
N ASP A 61 5.45 -23.37 -8.51
CA ASP A 61 4.00 -23.30 -8.27
C ASP A 61 3.64 -22.00 -7.56
N ALA A 62 4.38 -21.67 -6.50
CA ALA A 62 4.23 -20.38 -5.83
C ALA A 62 4.52 -19.21 -6.79
N THR A 63 5.51 -19.37 -7.67
CA THR A 63 5.88 -18.36 -8.66
C THR A 63 4.79 -18.15 -9.71
N ALA A 64 4.22 -19.23 -10.25
CA ALA A 64 3.10 -19.14 -11.18
C ALA A 64 1.91 -18.40 -10.57
N GLU A 65 1.53 -18.77 -9.35
CA GLU A 65 0.44 -18.12 -8.60
C GLU A 65 0.74 -16.65 -8.30
N SER A 66 1.99 -16.30 -7.95
CA SER A 66 2.38 -14.90 -7.68
C SER A 66 2.39 -14.05 -8.96
N LEU A 67 2.84 -14.57 -10.10
CA LEU A 67 2.77 -13.87 -11.40
C LEU A 67 1.32 -13.60 -11.81
N VAL A 68 0.45 -14.60 -11.66
CA VAL A 68 -0.99 -14.44 -11.93
C VAL A 68 -1.61 -13.39 -11.01
N ARG A 69 -1.32 -13.45 -9.71
CA ARG A 69 -1.78 -12.45 -8.72
C ARG A 69 -1.25 -11.06 -9.01
N TYR A 70 -0.01 -10.91 -9.46
CA TYR A 70 0.56 -9.61 -9.86
C TYR A 70 -0.28 -8.94 -10.94
N TRP A 71 -0.55 -9.64 -12.04
CA TRP A 71 -1.29 -9.08 -13.17
C TRP A 71 -2.78 -8.89 -12.88
N HIS A 72 -3.39 -9.81 -12.13
CA HIS A 72 -4.76 -9.60 -11.63
C HIS A 72 -4.83 -8.33 -10.79
N LYS A 73 -3.89 -8.15 -9.85
CA LYS A 73 -3.89 -7.00 -8.96
C LYS A 73 -3.62 -5.70 -9.70
N ARG A 74 -2.73 -5.73 -10.68
CA ARG A 74 -2.47 -4.59 -11.57
C ARG A 74 -3.72 -4.21 -12.38
N LYS A 75 -4.45 -5.19 -12.91
CA LYS A 75 -5.72 -4.97 -13.63
C LYS A 75 -6.80 -4.39 -12.72
N GLU A 76 -6.92 -4.92 -11.51
CA GLU A 76 -7.82 -4.40 -10.47
C GLU A 76 -7.50 -2.94 -10.13
N LEU A 77 -6.22 -2.61 -9.95
CA LEU A 77 -5.77 -1.28 -9.55
C LEU A 77 -5.94 -0.24 -10.66
N PHE A 78 -5.47 -0.52 -11.86
CA PHE A 78 -5.37 0.47 -12.94
C PHE A 78 -6.50 0.39 -13.97
N GLY A 79 -7.40 -0.58 -13.81
CA GLY A 79 -8.47 -0.86 -14.75
C GLY A 79 -7.97 -1.51 -16.06
N PRO A 80 -8.90 -2.05 -16.87
CA PRO A 80 -8.57 -2.82 -18.07
C PRO A 80 -7.87 -1.99 -19.16
N LYS A 81 -8.11 -0.68 -19.22
CA LYS A 81 -7.51 0.21 -20.23
C LYS A 81 -6.03 0.53 -19.94
N ARG A 82 -5.65 0.69 -18.66
CA ARG A 82 -4.33 1.23 -18.27
C ARG A 82 -3.39 0.20 -17.64
N ALA A 83 -3.92 -0.93 -17.16
CA ALA A 83 -3.11 -1.97 -16.53
C ALA A 83 -2.02 -2.56 -17.43
N PHE A 84 -2.23 -2.55 -18.76
CA PHE A 84 -1.28 -3.06 -19.75
C PHE A 84 -0.43 -1.95 -20.41
N ARG A 85 -0.41 -0.75 -19.81
CA ARG A 85 0.54 0.33 -20.15
C ARG A 85 1.73 0.28 -19.19
N SER A 86 2.87 0.85 -19.58
CA SER A 86 4.08 0.89 -18.75
C SER A 86 3.84 1.65 -17.44
N MET A 87 4.30 1.14 -16.31
CA MET A 87 4.16 1.83 -15.02
C MET A 87 5.33 2.79 -14.83
N THR A 88 5.16 4.00 -15.38
CA THR A 88 6.18 5.06 -15.41
C THR A 88 5.65 6.35 -14.80
N ILE A 89 6.56 7.20 -14.31
CA ILE A 89 6.27 8.55 -13.82
C ILE A 89 6.01 9.57 -14.95
N THR A 90 5.82 9.12 -16.19
CA THR A 90 5.50 10.01 -17.32
C THR A 90 4.07 10.55 -17.29
N GLY A 91 3.18 9.92 -16.53
CA GLY A 91 1.74 10.23 -16.48
C GLY A 91 0.96 9.74 -17.71
N ARG A 92 1.63 9.08 -18.67
CA ARG A 92 1.02 8.55 -19.92
C ARG A 92 0.78 7.04 -19.89
N GLY A 93 1.35 6.37 -18.89
CA GLY A 93 1.35 4.92 -18.76
C GLY A 93 0.21 4.39 -17.90
N ALA A 94 0.51 3.47 -16.98
CA ALA A 94 -0.41 3.00 -15.95
C ALA A 94 -0.63 4.04 -14.84
N LEU A 95 0.29 4.98 -14.64
CA LEU A 95 0.11 6.11 -13.72
C LEU A 95 -0.44 7.32 -14.46
N THR A 96 -1.49 7.98 -13.96
CA THR A 96 -2.01 9.23 -14.54
C THR A 96 -1.12 10.40 -14.09
N LYS A 97 -1.39 11.62 -14.57
CA LYS A 97 -0.69 12.83 -14.12
C LYS A 97 -0.91 13.08 -12.62
N GLU A 98 -2.10 12.77 -12.11
CA GLU A 98 -2.48 12.90 -10.70
C GLU A 98 -1.69 11.91 -9.83
N HIS A 99 -1.53 10.67 -10.31
CA HIS A 99 -0.67 9.69 -9.62
C HIS A 99 0.79 10.14 -9.60
N VAL A 100 1.29 10.69 -10.71
CA VAL A 100 2.65 11.22 -10.79
C VAL A 100 2.82 12.39 -9.83
N TYR A 101 1.90 13.34 -9.83
CA TYR A 101 1.91 14.46 -8.89
C TYR A 101 1.95 13.98 -7.43
N SER A 102 1.15 12.96 -7.10
CA SER A 102 1.14 12.31 -5.78
C SER A 102 2.46 11.57 -5.47
N ALA A 103 3.11 10.96 -6.46
CA ALA A 103 4.43 10.36 -6.29
C ALA A 103 5.51 11.43 -6.07
N LEU A 104 5.34 12.62 -6.66
CA LEU A 104 6.28 13.73 -6.63
C LEU A 104 6.09 14.71 -5.49
N CYS A 105 5.01 14.65 -4.73
CA CYS A 105 4.85 15.49 -3.54
C CYS A 105 5.79 15.09 -2.40
N GLY A 106 6.57 14.01 -2.57
CA GLY A 106 7.50 13.49 -1.56
C GLY A 106 6.81 12.70 -0.46
N ALA A 107 5.54 12.31 -0.66
CA ALA A 107 4.81 11.43 0.25
C ALA A 107 5.38 10.01 0.28
N PHE A 108 6.10 9.59 -0.75
CA PHE A 108 6.78 8.30 -0.81
C PHE A 108 8.26 8.49 -1.12
N CYS A 109 9.12 7.73 -0.46
CA CYS A 109 10.55 7.72 -0.72
C CYS A 109 11.15 6.35 -0.41
N ILE A 110 12.07 5.87 -1.25
CA ILE A 110 12.90 4.70 -0.94
C ILE A 110 14.18 5.20 -0.28
N MET A 111 14.33 4.93 1.00
CA MET A 111 15.51 5.32 1.77
C MET A 111 16.62 4.25 1.67
N PRO A 112 17.88 4.62 2.00
CA PRO A 112 18.95 3.64 2.07
C PRO A 112 18.62 2.50 3.06
N PRO A 113 19.18 1.31 2.85
CA PRO A 113 18.91 0.16 3.70
C PRO A 113 19.27 0.39 5.18
N ASP A 114 18.56 -0.29 6.07
CA ASP A 114 18.90 -0.34 7.48
C ASP A 114 20.16 -1.19 7.76
N LYS A 115 20.58 -1.28 9.04
CA LYS A 115 21.74 -2.10 9.45
C LYS A 115 21.65 -3.58 9.08
N HIS A 116 20.45 -4.07 8.75
CA HIS A 116 20.18 -5.45 8.34
C HIS A 116 20.06 -5.59 6.82
N GLN A 117 20.48 -4.57 6.07
CA GLN A 117 20.42 -4.53 4.60
C GLN A 117 18.98 -4.66 4.08
N ARG A 118 17.99 -4.13 4.82
CA ARG A 118 16.60 -4.08 4.36
C ARG A 118 16.32 -2.69 3.81
N PRO A 119 15.94 -2.54 2.53
CA PRO A 119 15.50 -1.25 2.02
C PRO A 119 14.27 -0.77 2.80
N ILE A 120 14.11 0.55 2.86
CA ILE A 120 13.05 1.16 3.65
C ILE A 120 12.16 2.00 2.72
N LEU A 121 10.86 1.68 2.69
CA LEU A 121 9.84 2.54 2.09
C LEU A 121 9.35 3.53 3.14
N PHE A 122 9.69 4.79 2.97
CA PHE A 122 9.18 5.88 3.79
C PHE A 122 7.90 6.46 3.19
N ILE A 123 6.90 6.67 4.03
CA ILE A 123 5.59 7.23 3.67
C ILE A 123 5.33 8.42 4.59
N ASP A 124 5.27 9.63 4.04
CA ASP A 124 4.89 10.83 4.77
C ASP A 124 3.43 11.16 4.54
N ARG A 125 2.58 10.89 5.54
CA ARG A 125 1.14 11.13 5.44
C ARG A 125 0.79 12.62 5.39
N ALA A 126 1.67 13.51 5.87
CA ALA A 126 1.40 14.94 5.87
C ALA A 126 1.49 15.56 4.47
N LYS A 127 2.11 14.86 3.51
CA LYS A 127 2.37 15.37 2.16
C LYS A 127 1.32 14.94 1.13
N PHE A 128 0.32 14.15 1.50
CA PHE A 128 -0.81 13.90 0.61
C PHE A 128 -1.57 15.21 0.42
N LEU A 129 -1.72 15.65 -0.84
CA LEU A 129 -1.96 17.06 -1.13
C LEU A 129 -3.42 17.48 -0.95
N THR A 130 -4.37 16.55 -0.84
CA THR A 130 -5.76 16.89 -0.49
C THR A 130 -6.52 15.75 0.22
N ASP A 131 -7.58 16.14 0.93
CA ASP A 131 -8.63 15.25 1.43
C ASP A 131 -9.54 14.72 0.30
N ALA A 132 -9.47 15.32 -0.90
CA ALA A 132 -10.25 14.97 -2.09
C ALA A 132 -9.63 13.86 -2.96
N GLU A 133 -8.37 13.49 -2.69
CA GLU A 133 -7.73 12.36 -3.39
C GLU A 133 -8.47 11.06 -3.08
N ASP A 134 -8.95 10.40 -4.13
CA ASP A 134 -9.48 9.05 -4.06
C ASP A 134 -8.45 8.15 -3.32
N PRO A 135 -8.85 7.47 -2.22
CA PRO A 135 -8.00 6.49 -1.55
C PRO A 135 -7.34 5.48 -2.49
N SER A 136 -7.99 5.15 -3.62
CA SER A 136 -7.43 4.28 -4.66
C SER A 136 -6.11 4.80 -5.24
N HIS A 137 -5.98 6.13 -5.44
CA HIS A 137 -4.77 6.77 -5.98
C HIS A 137 -3.55 6.49 -5.10
N ARG A 138 -3.72 6.61 -3.78
CA ARG A 138 -2.63 6.36 -2.82
C ARG A 138 -2.15 4.92 -2.88
N VAL A 139 -3.07 3.97 -3.08
CA VAL A 139 -2.75 2.55 -3.18
C VAL A 139 -2.07 2.23 -4.52
N GLN A 140 -2.49 2.84 -5.62
CA GLN A 140 -1.86 2.73 -6.93
C GLN A 140 -0.42 3.28 -6.92
N VAL A 141 -0.20 4.46 -6.32
CA VAL A 141 1.14 5.05 -6.16
C VAL A 141 2.00 4.16 -5.26
N MET A 142 1.46 3.65 -4.16
CA MET A 142 2.21 2.71 -3.32
C MET A 142 2.56 1.43 -4.07
N PHE A 143 1.65 0.89 -4.88
CA PHE A 143 1.92 -0.28 -5.73
C PHE A 143 3.09 -0.02 -6.68
N TYR A 144 3.17 1.17 -7.26
CA TYR A 144 4.34 1.60 -8.05
C TYR A 144 5.64 1.58 -7.24
N PHE A 145 5.68 2.16 -6.04
CA PHE A 145 6.90 2.15 -5.21
C PHE A 145 7.30 0.74 -4.75
N LEU A 146 6.35 -0.12 -4.41
CA LEU A 146 6.61 -1.54 -4.10
C LEU A 146 7.15 -2.29 -5.33
N HIS A 147 6.64 -1.98 -6.51
CA HIS A 147 7.13 -2.52 -7.76
C HIS A 147 8.57 -2.07 -8.05
N LEU A 148 8.90 -0.79 -7.86
CA LEU A 148 10.27 -0.29 -7.97
C LEU A 148 11.22 -1.02 -7.02
N LEU A 149 10.84 -1.14 -5.75
CA LEU A 149 11.63 -1.88 -4.75
C LEU A 149 11.89 -3.32 -5.20
N PHE A 150 10.88 -4.00 -5.74
CA PHE A 150 11.02 -5.36 -6.22
C PHE A 150 11.95 -5.49 -7.43
N LEU A 151 11.82 -4.59 -8.41
CA LEU A 151 12.64 -4.62 -9.61
C LEU A 151 14.09 -4.25 -9.36
N GLU A 152 14.33 -3.28 -8.49
CA GLU A 152 15.63 -2.59 -8.40
C GLU A 152 16.45 -3.03 -7.19
N SER A 153 15.83 -3.64 -6.18
CA SER A 153 16.52 -4.04 -4.95
C SER A 153 16.62 -5.55 -4.82
N ASP A 154 17.80 -6.10 -5.09
CA ASP A 154 18.12 -7.50 -4.74
C ASP A 154 18.09 -7.70 -3.22
N LEU A 155 18.38 -6.66 -2.45
CA LEU A 155 18.25 -6.66 -1.00
C LEU A 155 16.81 -6.87 -0.53
N ALA A 156 15.81 -6.26 -1.21
CA ALA A 156 14.40 -6.48 -0.88
C ALA A 156 13.98 -7.94 -1.07
N ILE A 157 14.50 -8.61 -2.11
CA ILE A 157 14.25 -10.03 -2.38
C ILE A 157 14.90 -10.90 -1.30
N GLN A 158 16.15 -10.61 -0.94
CA GLN A 158 16.93 -11.44 -0.01
C GLN A 158 16.53 -11.24 1.46
N HIS A 159 16.32 -9.99 1.87
CA HIS A 159 16.16 -9.61 3.27
C HIS A 159 14.75 -9.09 3.59
N GLY A 160 13.89 -8.94 2.60
CA GLY A 160 12.62 -8.21 2.75
C GLY A 160 12.87 -6.71 2.87
N PHE A 161 11.83 -5.96 3.22
CA PHE A 161 11.89 -4.51 3.36
C PHE A 161 11.16 -4.04 4.62
N VAL A 162 11.35 -2.76 4.96
CA VAL A 162 10.72 -2.09 6.10
C VAL A 162 9.87 -0.94 5.57
N ILE A 163 8.72 -0.68 6.20
CA ILE A 163 7.92 0.51 5.92
C ILE A 163 8.03 1.45 7.12
N CYS A 164 8.28 2.73 6.88
CA CYS A 164 8.21 3.79 7.88
C CYS A 164 7.10 4.75 7.48
N ILE A 165 6.10 4.94 8.33
CA ILE A 165 4.95 5.81 8.08
C ILE A 165 5.01 6.96 9.08
N SER A 166 5.31 8.15 8.58
CA SER A 166 5.21 9.39 9.36
C SER A 166 3.78 9.90 9.36
N MET A 167 3.30 10.27 10.53
CA MET A 167 1.97 10.83 10.77
C MET A 167 2.12 12.09 11.59
N ASP A 168 1.97 13.25 10.94
CA ASP A 168 1.91 14.55 11.63
C ASP A 168 0.49 14.86 12.06
N SER A 169 0.31 15.02 13.36
CA SER A 169 -0.98 15.20 13.99
C SER A 169 -1.77 16.44 13.56
N GLU A 170 -1.10 17.52 13.15
CA GLU A 170 -1.75 18.80 12.79
C GLU A 170 -2.63 18.71 11.54
N HIS A 171 -2.19 17.92 10.56
CA HIS A 171 -2.93 17.70 9.31
C HIS A 171 -3.68 16.36 9.32
N SER A 172 -3.42 15.51 10.33
CA SER A 172 -3.94 14.14 10.37
C SER A 172 -5.38 14.01 10.81
N SER A 173 -5.97 14.98 11.52
CA SER A 173 -7.29 14.78 12.13
C SER A 173 -8.37 14.40 11.11
N LYS A 174 -8.15 14.76 9.84
CA LYS A 174 -8.91 14.31 8.66
C LYS A 174 -8.23 13.16 7.89
N ALA A 175 -6.90 13.15 7.77
CA ALA A 175 -6.16 12.05 7.13
C ALA A 175 -6.21 10.70 7.89
N PHE A 176 -6.80 10.71 9.08
CA PHE A 176 -7.07 9.56 9.94
C PHE A 176 -8.53 9.12 9.93
N ASP A 177 -9.35 9.68 9.06
CA ASP A 177 -10.46 8.91 8.51
C ASP A 177 -9.83 7.66 7.92
N PHE A 178 -9.91 6.58 8.69
CA PHE A 178 -9.73 5.24 8.21
C PHE A 178 -11.00 4.99 7.43
N PRO A 179 -11.05 5.23 6.09
CA PRO A 179 -12.23 4.88 5.34
C PRO A 179 -12.57 3.42 5.67
N LYS A 180 -13.86 3.12 5.75
CA LYS A 180 -14.36 1.73 5.85
C LYS A 180 -13.72 0.81 4.78
N ASN A 181 -13.11 1.40 3.74
CA ASN A 181 -12.40 0.77 2.64
C ASN A 181 -10.86 0.62 2.85
N GLN A 182 -10.31 0.88 4.06
CA GLN A 182 -8.91 0.60 4.41
C GLN A 182 -8.56 -0.89 4.48
N SER A 183 -9.58 -1.76 4.36
CA SER A 183 -9.35 -3.14 3.95
C SER A 183 -8.39 -3.17 2.75
N SER A 184 -8.50 -2.22 1.81
CA SER A 184 -7.64 -2.09 0.63
C SER A 184 -6.15 -2.17 0.95
N LEU A 185 -5.51 -1.23 1.66
CA LEU A 185 -4.04 -1.26 1.83
C LEU A 185 -3.55 -2.60 2.39
N ILE A 186 -4.15 -3.05 3.49
CA ILE A 186 -3.77 -4.31 4.13
C ILE A 186 -4.11 -5.51 3.22
N GLU A 187 -5.23 -5.48 2.50
CA GLU A 187 -5.60 -6.49 1.50
C GLU A 187 -4.62 -6.50 0.33
N HIS A 188 -4.10 -5.35 -0.08
CA HIS A 188 -3.08 -5.24 -1.12
C HIS A 188 -1.78 -5.85 -0.64
N LEU A 189 -1.37 -5.60 0.60
CA LEU A 189 -0.21 -6.26 1.21
C LEU A 189 -0.46 -7.78 1.38
N LYS A 190 -1.69 -8.20 1.70
CA LYS A 190 -2.11 -9.61 1.79
C LYS A 190 -2.23 -10.32 0.46
N ALA A 191 -2.45 -9.60 -0.64
CA ALA A 191 -2.60 -10.21 -1.95
C ALA A 191 -1.31 -10.92 -2.40
N GLU A 192 -0.16 -10.57 -1.80
CA GLU A 192 1.19 -11.05 -2.16
C GLU A 192 1.44 -10.98 -3.68
N ALA A 193 0.87 -9.95 -4.31
CA ALA A 193 1.03 -9.68 -5.73
C ALA A 193 2.51 -9.44 -6.08
N ILE A 194 3.28 -8.91 -5.14
CA ILE A 194 4.73 -8.73 -5.26
C ILE A 194 5.38 -9.62 -4.19
N PRO A 195 6.21 -10.61 -4.57
CA PRO A 195 6.72 -11.61 -3.62
C PRO A 195 7.88 -11.04 -2.77
N MET A 196 7.61 -10.02 -1.97
CA MET A 196 8.57 -9.46 -1.02
C MET A 196 8.01 -9.55 0.40
N GLN A 197 8.91 -9.73 1.36
CA GLN A 197 8.51 -9.84 2.76
C GLN A 197 8.61 -8.49 3.47
N ILE A 198 7.51 -8.05 4.08
CA ILE A 198 7.50 -6.88 4.96
C ILE A 198 8.01 -7.33 6.34
N LYS A 199 9.18 -6.85 6.75
CA LYS A 199 9.81 -7.26 8.02
C LYS A 199 9.36 -6.44 9.21
N ALA A 200 9.02 -5.17 8.98
CA ALA A 200 8.50 -4.28 9.99
C ALA A 200 7.74 -3.10 9.36
N ILE A 201 6.77 -2.57 10.10
CA ILE A 201 6.16 -1.26 9.88
C ILE A 201 6.44 -0.41 11.10
N HIS A 202 7.11 0.72 10.91
CA HIS A 202 7.31 1.74 11.93
C HIS A 202 6.29 2.86 11.74
N LEU A 203 5.41 3.05 12.72
CA LEU A 203 4.47 4.16 12.77
C LEU A 203 5.10 5.29 13.58
N ILE A 204 5.45 6.40 12.94
CA ILE A 204 6.09 7.55 13.58
C ILE A 204 5.02 8.60 13.83
N LEU A 205 4.78 8.89 15.10
CA LEU A 205 3.65 9.67 15.58
C LEU A 205 4.17 10.89 16.31
N LEU A 206 4.16 12.03 15.61
CA LEU A 206 4.56 13.31 16.18
C LEU A 206 3.47 13.77 17.15
N LYS A 207 3.77 13.69 18.46
CA LYS A 207 2.81 13.94 19.53
C LYS A 207 2.51 15.43 19.65
N LYS A 208 1.45 15.86 18.98
CA LYS A 208 0.72 17.10 19.32
C LYS A 208 -0.75 16.86 19.67
N SER A 209 -1.24 15.61 19.57
CA SER A 209 -2.65 15.27 19.80
C SER A 209 -2.84 14.04 20.71
N THR A 210 -3.72 14.16 21.71
CA THR A 210 -4.16 13.08 22.61
C THR A 210 -4.94 11.97 21.90
N PHE A 211 -5.42 12.24 20.69
CA PHE A 211 -6.20 11.31 19.89
C PHE A 211 -5.44 10.02 19.55
N TYR A 212 -4.15 10.13 19.22
CA TYR A 212 -3.33 8.99 18.85
C TYR A 212 -3.14 7.99 20.00
N GLU A 213 -2.88 8.50 21.21
CA GLU A 213 -2.69 7.68 22.39
C GLU A 213 -3.92 6.80 22.69
N GLN A 214 -5.12 7.31 22.37
CA GLN A 214 -6.37 6.59 22.58
C GLN A 214 -6.72 5.63 21.42
N SER A 215 -6.36 5.99 20.19
CA SER A 215 -6.75 5.24 18.98
C SER A 215 -5.79 4.10 18.64
N ILE A 216 -4.49 4.28 18.85
CA ILE A 216 -3.47 3.28 18.48
C ILE A 216 -3.71 1.92 19.14
N PRO A 217 -3.95 1.81 20.47
CA PRO A 217 -4.17 0.49 21.08
C PRO A 217 -5.37 -0.24 20.49
N LYS A 218 -6.43 0.49 20.13
CA LYS A 218 -7.64 -0.09 19.51
C LYS A 218 -7.31 -0.69 18.15
N TRP A 219 -6.45 -0.05 17.37
CA TRP A 219 -6.03 -0.55 16.07
C TRP A 219 -5.07 -1.72 16.16
N PHE A 220 -4.15 -1.66 17.13
CA PHE A 220 -3.27 -2.79 17.42
C PHE A 220 -4.07 -4.04 17.71
N LYS A 221 -5.17 -3.90 18.46
CA LYS A 221 -6.11 -4.98 18.70
C LYS A 221 -6.92 -5.37 17.46
N LEU A 222 -7.43 -4.42 16.69
CA LEU A 222 -8.27 -4.68 15.50
C LEU A 222 -7.51 -5.48 14.42
N PHE A 223 -6.22 -5.22 14.26
CA PHE A 223 -5.41 -5.84 13.22
C PHE A 223 -4.43 -6.90 13.73
N GLU A 224 -4.49 -7.24 15.01
CA GLU A 224 -3.56 -8.18 15.66
C GLU A 224 -3.47 -9.51 14.89
N ASP A 225 -4.62 -10.11 14.57
CA ASP A 225 -4.69 -11.37 13.82
C ASP A 225 -4.13 -11.26 12.40
N THR A 226 -4.28 -10.08 11.78
CA THR A 226 -3.71 -9.84 10.46
C THR A 226 -2.19 -9.76 10.54
N TRP A 227 -1.65 -9.01 11.50
CA TRP A 227 -0.21 -8.81 11.61
C TRP A 227 0.51 -10.09 12.03
N ARG A 228 -0.09 -10.87 12.94
CA ARG A 228 0.41 -12.20 13.31
C ARG A 228 0.46 -13.14 12.11
N ARG A 229 -0.59 -13.18 11.29
CA ARG A 229 -0.61 -14.01 10.06
C ARG A 229 0.45 -13.59 9.05
N LEU A 230 0.70 -12.30 8.92
CA LEU A 230 1.72 -11.77 8.01
C LEU A 230 3.15 -11.87 8.60
N ALA A 231 3.31 -12.43 9.81
CA ALA A 231 4.57 -12.47 10.55
C ALA A 231 5.29 -11.10 10.59
N MET A 232 4.50 -10.02 10.62
CA MET A 232 4.96 -8.65 10.47
C MET A 232 5.00 -7.97 11.83
N ARG A 233 6.09 -7.23 12.10
CA ARG A 233 6.21 -6.43 13.32
C ARG A 233 5.70 -5.02 13.08
N VAL A 234 4.72 -4.57 13.84
CA VAL A 234 4.26 -3.17 13.82
C VAL A 234 4.78 -2.49 15.09
N ILE A 235 5.51 -1.40 14.92
CA ILE A 235 6.19 -0.67 16.01
C ILE A 235 5.74 0.78 15.95
N ALA A 236 5.08 1.25 17.00
CA ALA A 236 4.67 2.64 17.11
C ALA A 236 5.70 3.45 17.91
N HIS A 237 6.15 4.56 17.33
CA HIS A 237 7.03 5.54 17.94
C HIS A 237 6.22 6.80 18.23
N VAL A 238 5.83 6.99 19.49
CA VAL A 238 5.19 8.23 19.94
C VAL A 238 6.28 9.16 20.46
N VAL A 239 6.48 10.28 19.76
CA VAL A 239 7.69 11.10 19.89
C VAL A 239 7.35 12.58 19.85
N HIS A 240 8.08 13.39 20.62
CA HIS A 240 7.85 14.83 20.76
C HIS A 240 8.90 15.67 20.02
N SER A 241 10.00 15.03 19.61
CA SER A 241 11.10 15.70 18.94
C SER A 241 11.73 14.82 17.87
N ARG A 242 12.41 15.46 16.92
CA ARG A 242 13.21 14.75 15.91
C ARG A 242 14.28 13.86 16.55
N LEU A 243 14.91 14.31 17.64
CA LEU A 243 15.93 13.52 18.33
C LEU A 243 15.34 12.21 18.87
N GLU A 244 14.12 12.25 19.42
CA GLU A 244 13.41 11.03 19.87
C GLU A 244 13.09 10.10 18.70
N ILE A 245 12.69 10.62 17.54
CA ILE A 245 12.52 9.82 16.31
C ILE A 245 13.82 9.10 15.96
N LEU A 246 14.92 9.84 15.89
CA LEU A 246 16.23 9.30 15.52
C LEU A 246 16.68 8.21 16.50
N LEU A 247 16.55 8.45 17.81
CA LEU A 247 16.92 7.47 18.83
C LEU A 247 16.04 6.21 18.76
N GLY A 248 14.72 6.39 18.60
CA GLY A 248 13.76 5.30 18.47
C GLY A 248 14.01 4.44 17.25
N LEU A 249 14.23 5.05 16.08
CA LEU A 249 14.50 4.34 14.84
C LEU A 249 15.88 3.69 14.81
N ASN A 250 16.90 4.33 15.40
CA ASN A 250 18.26 3.78 15.48
C ASN A 250 18.32 2.49 16.30
N ALA A 251 17.48 2.33 17.34
CA ALA A 251 17.36 1.07 18.07
C ALA A 251 17.02 -0.12 17.15
N TYR A 252 16.27 0.13 16.06
CA TYR A 252 15.92 -0.86 15.04
C TYR A 252 16.87 -0.88 13.85
N GLY A 253 17.95 -0.09 13.90
CA GLY A 253 19.01 -0.04 12.90
C GLY A 253 18.75 0.90 11.73
N ILE A 254 17.77 1.78 11.86
CA ILE A 254 17.51 2.85 10.89
C ILE A 254 18.31 4.07 11.34
N SER A 255 19.43 4.31 10.67
CA SER A 255 20.36 5.39 11.03
C SER A 255 19.81 6.78 10.67
N ASP A 256 20.38 7.81 11.29
CA ASP A 256 20.04 9.21 11.04
C ASP A 256 20.34 9.66 9.61
N VAL A 257 21.41 9.14 8.99
CA VAL A 257 21.75 9.39 7.59
C VAL A 257 20.71 8.84 6.61
N ASN A 258 19.88 7.88 7.05
CA ASN A 258 18.83 7.30 6.23
C ASN A 258 17.51 8.07 6.33
N ILE A 259 17.36 8.95 7.31
CA ILE A 259 16.10 9.60 7.61
C ILE A 259 16.06 10.94 6.86
N PRO A 260 15.06 11.17 5.99
CA PRO A 260 14.86 12.43 5.29
C PRO A 260 15.03 13.61 6.25
N LYS A 261 15.89 14.57 5.90
CA LYS A 261 16.00 15.83 6.67
C LYS A 261 14.66 16.56 6.70
N GLU A 262 13.84 16.25 5.71
CA GLU A 262 12.51 16.76 5.39
C GLU A 262 11.42 16.31 6.36
N LEU A 263 11.72 15.42 7.33
CA LEU A 263 10.80 15.09 8.46
C LEU A 263 10.44 16.29 9.33
N ASN A 264 11.02 17.47 9.07
CA ASN A 264 10.64 18.76 9.63
C ASN A 264 9.71 19.58 8.69
N ASN A 265 8.93 18.93 7.83
CA ASN A 265 7.96 19.59 6.93
C ASN A 265 8.56 20.53 5.87
N GLN A 266 9.88 20.50 5.65
CA GLN A 266 10.51 21.17 4.52
C GLN A 266 10.89 20.11 3.50
N VAL A 267 10.10 19.97 2.44
CA VAL A 267 10.50 19.13 1.30
C VAL A 267 11.63 19.84 0.59
N ASP A 268 12.77 19.17 0.44
CA ASP A 268 13.79 19.60 -0.51
C ASP A 268 13.24 19.33 -1.93
N LEU A 269 12.57 20.35 -2.48
CA LEU A 269 11.97 20.28 -3.81
C LEU A 269 13.04 20.06 -4.89
N ASP A 270 14.28 20.49 -4.66
CA ASP A 270 15.38 20.26 -5.58
C ASP A 270 15.80 18.79 -5.56
N ALA A 271 15.86 18.17 -4.38
CA ALA A 271 16.13 16.73 -4.24
C ALA A 271 15.02 15.89 -4.89
N VAL A 272 13.75 16.28 -4.71
CA VAL A 272 12.61 15.62 -5.37
C VAL A 272 12.68 15.79 -6.90
N GLY A 273 12.94 17.00 -7.39
CA GLY A 273 13.07 17.29 -8.82
C GLY A 273 14.23 16.51 -9.45
N LYS A 274 15.36 16.41 -8.75
CA LYS A 274 16.50 15.60 -9.17
C LYS A 274 16.15 14.11 -9.22
N TRP A 275 15.53 13.57 -8.17
CA TRP A 275 15.08 12.18 -8.15
C TRP A 275 14.12 11.89 -9.31
N HIS A 276 13.18 12.80 -9.59
CA HIS A 276 12.25 12.67 -10.70
C HIS A 276 12.96 12.61 -12.06
N ALA A 277 13.92 13.51 -12.30
CA ALA A 277 14.68 13.53 -13.55
C ALA A 277 15.49 12.23 -13.74
N GLU A 278 16.20 11.79 -12.70
CA GLU A 278 16.97 10.53 -12.71
C GLU A 278 16.04 9.33 -12.92
N ARG A 279 14.89 9.31 -12.22
CA ARG A 279 13.90 8.25 -12.33
C ARG A 279 13.31 8.16 -13.74
N LEU A 280 13.03 9.30 -14.36
CA LEU A 280 12.49 9.37 -15.71
C LEU A 280 13.51 8.82 -16.71
N GLU A 281 14.79 9.17 -16.57
CA GLU A 281 15.86 8.64 -17.43
C GLU A 281 15.98 7.11 -17.33
N ILE A 282 16.01 6.56 -16.11
CA ILE A 282 16.10 5.10 -15.90
C ILE A 282 14.86 4.39 -16.47
N GLU A 283 13.66 4.97 -16.35
CA GLU A 283 12.45 4.40 -16.93
C GLU A 283 12.46 4.47 -18.46
N LEU A 284 12.83 5.61 -19.04
CA LEU A 284 12.94 5.75 -20.49
C LEU A 284 13.92 4.74 -21.06
N GLU A 285 15.07 4.51 -20.41
CA GLU A 285 16.02 3.49 -20.84
C GLU A 285 15.46 2.07 -20.65
N ARG A 286 14.78 1.78 -19.52
CA ARG A 286 14.13 0.48 -19.26
C ARG A 286 13.12 0.11 -20.34
N TYR A 287 12.35 1.08 -20.82
CA TYR A 287 11.30 0.86 -21.83
C TYR A 287 11.77 1.16 -23.26
N ARG A 288 13.02 1.59 -23.47
CA ARG A 288 13.53 2.09 -24.77
C ARG A 288 13.37 1.13 -25.93
N PHE A 289 13.56 -0.17 -25.69
CA PHE A 289 13.54 -1.20 -26.74
C PHE A 289 12.14 -1.65 -27.14
N PHE A 290 11.14 -1.17 -26.43
CA PHE A 290 9.75 -1.42 -26.76
C PHE A 290 9.20 -0.08 -27.21
N PRO A 291 8.61 0.01 -28.43
CA PRO A 291 7.84 1.20 -28.73
C PRO A 291 6.83 1.30 -27.60
N LEU A 292 7.01 2.31 -26.71
CA LEU A 292 5.92 2.74 -25.83
C LEU A 292 4.75 2.77 -26.77
N ALA A 293 3.75 1.93 -26.53
CA ALA A 293 2.57 1.93 -27.36
C ALA A 293 2.09 3.38 -27.30
N THR A 294 2.46 4.16 -28.32
CA THR A 294 1.96 5.48 -28.56
C THR A 294 0.57 5.11 -29.03
N ALA A 295 -0.30 4.83 -28.06
CA ALA A 295 -1.72 5.01 -28.26
C ALA A 295 -1.78 6.34 -29.02
N SER A 296 -2.29 6.26 -30.25
CA SER A 296 -2.55 7.44 -31.07
C SER A 296 -3.08 8.49 -30.10
N LEU A 297 -2.39 9.62 -30.00
CA LEU A 297 -2.78 10.72 -29.11
C LEU A 297 -4.13 11.34 -29.52
N ASP A 298 -4.84 10.69 -30.44
CA ASP A 298 -5.93 11.21 -31.23
C ASP A 298 -7.29 10.61 -30.82
N ASP A 299 -7.36 9.59 -29.93
CA ASP A 299 -8.63 8.89 -29.65
C ASP A 299 -9.12 8.90 -28.18
N ASP A 300 -8.31 9.38 -27.23
CA ASP A 300 -8.77 9.61 -25.86
C ASP A 300 -8.95 11.14 -25.67
N ASP A 301 -9.87 11.73 -26.46
CA ASP A 301 -10.61 12.91 -26.04
C ASP A 301 -11.44 12.45 -24.84
N ASP A 302 -10.78 12.36 -23.68
CA ASP A 302 -11.44 12.41 -22.38
C ASP A 302 -12.01 13.84 -22.24
N SER A 303 -12.88 14.25 -23.18
CA SER A 303 -13.96 15.16 -22.84
C SER A 303 -14.70 14.40 -21.75
N TYR A 304 -14.33 14.71 -20.52
CA TYR A 304 -15.30 14.72 -19.47
C TYR A 304 -16.41 15.58 -20.05
N ASP A 305 -17.43 14.90 -20.60
CA ASP A 305 -18.72 15.47 -20.89
C ASP A 305 -19.21 15.99 -19.53
N ASP A 306 -18.72 17.18 -19.16
CA ASP A 306 -19.30 18.11 -18.18
C ASP A 306 -20.63 18.61 -18.76
N ASP A 307 -21.44 17.71 -19.30
CA ASP A 307 -22.88 17.88 -19.55
C ASP A 307 -23.61 17.64 -18.21
N ASP A 308 -23.07 18.18 -17.11
CA ASP A 308 -23.88 18.61 -15.99
C ASP A 308 -24.61 19.88 -16.45
N ASP A 309 -25.61 19.65 -17.32
CA ASP A 309 -26.82 20.48 -17.40
C ASP A 309 -27.39 20.51 -15.98
N TYR A 310 -26.87 21.43 -15.16
CA TYR A 310 -27.62 22.00 -14.05
C TYR A 310 -28.78 22.75 -14.69
N ASP A 311 -29.85 22.01 -14.98
CA ASP A 311 -31.18 22.56 -15.08
C ASP A 311 -31.44 23.31 -13.77
N ASP A 312 -31.24 24.63 -13.82
CA ASP A 312 -31.89 25.61 -12.97
C ASP A 312 -33.41 25.42 -13.16
N GLU A 313 -34.00 24.40 -12.53
CA GLU A 313 -35.44 24.36 -12.33
C GLU A 313 -35.78 25.34 -11.20
N ASP A 314 -36.38 26.43 -11.68
CA ASP A 314 -36.93 27.57 -10.98
C ASP A 314 -37.59 27.22 -9.63
N GLU A 315 -37.29 28.10 -8.68
CA GLU A 315 -38.09 28.37 -7.49
C GLU A 315 -39.56 28.55 -7.88
N ASP A 316 -40.45 27.69 -7.37
CA ASP A 316 -41.83 28.07 -7.17
C ASP A 316 -42.32 27.62 -5.80
N ASP A 317 -42.80 28.63 -5.08
CA ASP A 317 -43.43 28.66 -3.79
C ASP A 317 -44.52 27.58 -3.62
N ASP A 318 -44.65 27.04 -2.41
CA ASP A 318 -45.98 26.99 -1.78
C ASP A 318 -45.87 26.80 -0.25
N GLU A 319 -46.34 27.84 0.44
CA GLU A 319 -46.71 27.87 1.84
C GLU A 319 -47.86 26.90 2.15
N GLN A 320 -47.81 26.24 3.32
CA GLN A 320 -48.95 26.09 4.28
C GLN A 320 -48.51 25.17 5.44
N GLU A 321 -48.25 25.73 6.61
CA GLU A 321 -49.20 25.98 7.71
C GLU A 321 -49.45 24.76 8.63
N ASP A 322 -49.20 25.05 9.91
CA ASP A 322 -49.98 24.66 11.08
C ASP A 322 -49.77 23.32 11.81
N SER A 323 -49.11 23.49 12.96
CA SER A 323 -49.74 23.35 14.29
C SER A 323 -50.12 21.93 14.75
N LYS A 324 -49.39 21.44 15.77
CA LYS A 324 -49.98 21.36 17.13
C LYS A 324 -48.96 20.96 18.20
N MET A 325 -48.98 21.78 19.25
CA MET A 325 -48.41 21.56 20.58
C MET A 325 -49.10 20.40 21.34
N ALA A 326 -48.43 20.05 22.46
CA ALA A 326 -48.94 19.49 23.72
C ALA A 326 -48.89 17.95 23.84
N ALA A 327 -48.54 17.34 24.97
CA ALA A 327 -48.03 17.78 26.27
C ALA A 327 -47.72 16.52 27.13
N LYS A 328 -46.90 16.72 28.19
CA LYS A 328 -47.03 16.14 29.55
C LYS A 328 -46.90 14.61 29.73
N THR A 329 -45.79 14.13 30.30
CA THR A 329 -45.48 13.89 31.74
C THR A 329 -46.12 12.64 32.38
N ASN A 330 -45.32 12.05 33.29
CA ASN A 330 -45.58 10.96 34.25
C ASN A 330 -45.20 9.56 33.71
N GLY A 331 -44.56 8.68 34.47
CA GLY A 331 -44.22 8.66 35.87
C GLY A 331 -43.78 7.24 36.21
N THR A 332 -42.76 7.15 37.06
CA THR A 332 -42.17 5.95 37.70
C THR A 332 -43.17 5.07 38.45
N GLU A 333 -42.99 3.74 38.36
CA GLU A 333 -42.98 2.74 39.45
C GLU A 333 -42.74 1.35 38.80
N ALA A 334 -41.59 0.71 39.02
CA ALA A 334 -41.29 -0.25 40.10
C ALA A 334 -42.05 -1.58 39.96
N GLU A 335 -41.39 -2.61 39.42
CA GLU A 335 -41.66 -3.98 39.85
C GLU A 335 -40.41 -4.85 39.77
N LYS A 336 -40.27 -5.67 40.81
CA LYS A 336 -39.21 -6.64 41.07
C LYS A 336 -39.30 -7.77 40.04
N ASP A 337 -38.18 -8.44 39.77
CA ASP A 337 -38.14 -9.87 40.03
C ASP A 337 -36.70 -10.42 40.04
N GLU A 338 -36.55 -11.33 40.99
CA GLU A 338 -35.41 -12.18 41.27
C GLU A 338 -35.22 -13.18 40.12
N ASP A 339 -33.98 -13.48 39.73
CA ASP A 339 -33.55 -14.88 39.69
C ASP A 339 -32.04 -14.99 39.46
N ALA A 340 -31.39 -15.58 40.45
CA ALA A 340 -30.00 -15.98 40.44
C ALA A 340 -29.85 -17.29 39.65
N LYS A 341 -28.95 -17.31 38.66
CA LYS A 341 -28.33 -18.55 38.17
C LYS A 341 -26.85 -18.33 37.88
N GLU A 342 -26.03 -18.90 38.75
CA GLU A 342 -24.62 -19.20 38.49
C GLU A 342 -24.49 -20.07 37.24
N PRO A 343 -23.35 -19.94 36.52
CA PRO A 343 -22.62 -21.16 36.24
C PRO A 343 -21.15 -21.07 36.62
N SER A 344 -20.72 -22.23 37.10
CA SER A 344 -19.43 -22.62 37.58
C SER A 344 -18.38 -22.80 36.46
N ASN A 345 -17.12 -22.66 36.88
CA ASN A 345 -15.92 -23.33 36.39
C ASN A 345 -15.54 -23.23 34.89
N SER A 346 -14.38 -22.61 34.63
CA SER A 346 -13.29 -23.37 33.98
C SER A 346 -11.91 -22.77 34.26
N SER A 347 -10.96 -23.68 34.48
CA SER A 347 -9.59 -23.48 34.91
C SER A 347 -8.71 -22.64 33.98
N SER A 348 -8.03 -21.66 34.56
CA SER A 348 -6.91 -20.96 33.93
C SER A 348 -5.61 -21.78 34.10
N LYS A 349 -5.21 -22.47 33.02
CA LYS A 349 -3.86 -23.03 32.87
C LYS A 349 -2.92 -21.92 32.39
N LYS A 350 -2.05 -21.41 33.27
CA LYS A 350 -0.91 -20.56 32.91
C LYS A 350 0.15 -21.41 32.21
N GLN A 351 0.36 -21.20 30.92
CA GLN A 351 1.56 -21.65 30.21
C GLN A 351 2.59 -20.51 30.27
N LYS A 352 3.74 -20.78 30.90
CA LYS A 352 4.95 -19.97 30.78
C LYS A 352 5.50 -20.17 29.36
N LEU A 353 5.71 -19.07 28.64
CA LEU A 353 6.51 -19.04 27.42
C LEU A 353 7.95 -18.65 27.80
N ASP A 354 8.90 -19.41 27.26
CA ASP A 354 10.34 -19.19 27.34
C ASP A 354 10.73 -17.98 26.48
N PRO A 355 11.59 -17.07 26.95
CA PRO A 355 12.08 -15.95 26.16
C PRO A 355 13.47 -16.30 25.62
N ASP A 356 13.54 -17.03 24.51
CA ASP A 356 14.71 -17.07 23.61
C ASP A 356 14.34 -17.86 22.32
N ALA A 357 13.81 -17.14 21.32
CA ALA A 357 13.70 -17.59 19.92
C ALA A 357 13.52 -16.40 18.96
#